data_AF-A0A1W9KPH4-F1
#
_entry.id   AF-A0A1W9KPH4-F1
#
_cell.length_a   1.000
_cell.length_b   1.000
_cell.length_c   1.000
_cell.angle_alpha   90.00
_cell.angle_beta   90.00
_cell.angle_gamma   90.00
#
_symmetry.space_group_name_H-M   'P 1'
#
loop_
_entity.id
_entity.type
_entity.pdbx_description
1 polymer ?
#
loop_
_entity_poly.entity_id
_entity_poly.type
_entity_poly.pdbx_seq_one_letter_code
_entity_poly.pdbx_strand_id
1 'polypeptide(L)'
;MKIERHITAAWAAQLSDKIIMEAIYALQKMDSDETLSGDSGLKNVWGEVCVQAQVQDEHSFFWNTYAETIESLRDGYVVMLDPDARLALWAVTDEGWDYIYDHRAEDVGVGDVPVMAEEIVVKLKDALLSAAADFGNPRIAKFIARHIVAKE
;
A
#
# COMPACT_ATOMS: atom_id res chain seq x y z
N MET A 1 -2.56 -17.70 23.06
CA MET A 1 -2.00 -17.37 21.73
C MET A 1 -1.19 -16.07 21.69
N LYS A 2 -0.18 -15.87 22.54
CA LYS A 2 0.73 -14.70 22.36
C LYS A 2 1.78 -14.97 21.28
N ILE A 3 2.24 -16.22 21.17
CA ILE A 3 3.28 -16.63 20.23
C ILE A 3 2.76 -16.79 18.81
N GLU A 4 1.60 -17.42 18.59
CA GLU A 4 1.04 -17.54 17.23
C GLU A 4 0.73 -16.16 16.65
N ARG A 5 0.08 -15.29 17.44
CA ARG A 5 -0.17 -13.90 17.02
C ARG A 5 1.11 -13.16 16.67
N HIS A 6 2.17 -13.34 17.45
CA HIS A 6 3.46 -12.72 17.14
C HIS A 6 4.06 -13.24 15.83
N ILE A 7 4.00 -14.56 15.60
CA ILE A 7 4.50 -15.18 14.37
C ILE A 7 3.69 -14.72 13.17
N THR A 8 2.35 -14.73 13.25
CA THR A 8 1.46 -14.26 12.20
C THR A 8 1.72 -12.78 11.88
N ALA A 9 1.83 -11.93 12.91
CA ALA A 9 2.12 -10.52 12.70
C ALA A 9 3.49 -10.27 12.06
N ALA A 10 4.53 -11.00 12.48
CA ALA A 10 5.86 -10.89 11.90
C ALA A 10 5.88 -11.35 10.43
N TRP A 11 5.17 -12.42 10.10
CA TRP A 11 5.08 -12.92 8.73
C TRP A 11 4.27 -11.97 7.83
N ALA A 12 3.12 -11.49 8.32
CA ALA A 12 2.30 -10.52 7.62
C ALA A 12 3.05 -9.22 7.33
N ALA A 13 3.90 -8.76 8.26
CA ALA A 13 4.77 -7.61 8.05
C ALA A 13 5.78 -7.87 6.92
N GLN A 14 6.46 -9.02 6.91
CA GLN A 14 7.40 -9.38 5.83
C GLN A 14 6.72 -9.47 4.46
N LEU A 15 5.51 -10.04 4.41
CA LEU A 15 4.70 -10.11 3.19
C LEU A 15 4.31 -8.71 2.71
N SER A 16 3.84 -7.86 3.63
CA SER A 16 3.48 -6.47 3.34
C SER A 16 4.67 -5.69 2.79
N ASP A 17 5.83 -5.77 3.45
CA ASP A 17 7.05 -5.09 3.03
C ASP A 17 7.48 -5.50 1.62
N LYS A 18 7.40 -6.80 1.31
CA LYS A 18 7.70 -7.32 -0.03
C LYS A 18 6.75 -6.76 -1.08
N ILE A 19 5.44 -6.82 -0.83
CA ILE A 19 4.41 -6.33 -1.77
C ILE A 19 4.57 -4.82 -1.99
N ILE A 20 4.84 -4.07 -0.91
CA ILE A 20 5.07 -2.62 -0.99
C ILE A 20 6.32 -2.32 -1.82
N MET A 21 7.42 -3.04 -1.60
CA MET A 21 8.63 -2.86 -2.41
C MET A 21 8.41 -3.16 -3.89
N GLU A 22 7.66 -4.21 -4.21
CA GLU A 22 7.32 -4.56 -5.60
C GLU A 22 6.41 -3.49 -6.24
N ALA A 23 5.41 -3.00 -5.52
CA ALA A 23 4.54 -1.91 -5.98
C ALA A 23 5.32 -0.61 -6.19
N ILE A 24 6.20 -0.22 -5.27
CA ILE A 24 7.08 0.95 -5.42
C ILE A 24 7.96 0.79 -6.65
N TYR A 25 8.56 -0.38 -6.86
CA TYR A 25 9.39 -0.65 -8.03
C TYR A 25 8.59 -0.52 -9.33
N ALA A 26 7.35 -1.03 -9.38
CA ALA A 26 6.46 -0.87 -10.51
C ALA A 26 6.16 0.62 -10.80
N LEU A 27 5.79 1.39 -9.77
CA LEU A 27 5.52 2.83 -9.89
C LEU A 27 6.77 3.63 -10.30
N GLN A 28 7.96 3.19 -9.90
CA GLN A 28 9.22 3.82 -10.31
C GLN A 28 9.60 3.56 -11.78
N LYS A 29 9.04 2.51 -12.38
CA LYS A 29 9.23 2.16 -13.80
C LYS A 29 8.26 2.87 -14.73
N MET A 30 7.18 3.43 -14.21
CA MET A 30 6.24 4.25 -14.95
C MET A 30 6.81 5.66 -15.09
N ASP A 31 7.26 6.04 -16.30
CA ASP A 31 7.86 7.34 -16.58
C ASP A 31 6.83 8.46 -16.41
N SER A 32 7.15 9.51 -15.67
CA SER A 32 6.20 10.60 -15.41
C SER A 32 5.84 11.38 -16.68
N ASP A 33 6.75 11.45 -17.65
CA ASP A 33 6.52 12.15 -18.93
C ASP A 33 5.51 11.41 -19.82
N GLU A 34 5.35 10.10 -19.60
CA GLU A 34 4.32 9.26 -20.23
C GLU A 34 3.05 9.13 -19.36
N THR A 35 2.98 9.85 -18.23
CA THR A 35 1.87 9.74 -17.27
C THR A 35 0.97 10.99 -17.21
N LEU A 36 -0.09 10.84 -16.41
CA LEU A 36 -1.34 11.57 -16.46
C LEU A 36 -1.23 13.07 -16.15
N SER A 37 -0.18 13.52 -15.44
CA SER A 37 -0.04 14.91 -15.03
C SER A 37 0.57 15.83 -16.11
N GLY A 38 1.39 15.28 -17.01
CA GLY A 38 2.13 16.02 -18.03
C GLY A 38 3.19 16.98 -17.44
N ASP A 39 4.48 16.69 -17.69
CA ASP A 39 5.65 17.51 -17.35
C ASP A 39 5.68 18.04 -15.90
N SER A 40 5.59 17.14 -14.93
CA SER A 40 5.77 17.48 -13.51
C SER A 40 7.23 17.76 -13.15
N GLY A 41 8.19 17.56 -14.06
CA GLY A 41 9.63 17.62 -13.76
C GLY A 41 10.11 16.59 -12.73
N LEU A 42 9.22 15.68 -12.29
CA LEU A 42 9.57 14.46 -11.58
C LEU A 42 9.98 13.40 -12.60
N LYS A 43 10.46 12.24 -12.13
CA LYS A 43 11.02 11.19 -13.00
C LYS A 43 10.04 10.05 -13.26
N ASN A 44 9.11 9.81 -12.33
CA ASN A 44 8.21 8.68 -12.36
C ASN A 44 7.00 8.91 -11.46
N VAL A 45 6.00 8.05 -11.63
CA VAL A 45 4.75 8.06 -10.85
C VAL A 45 5.01 7.96 -9.35
N TRP A 46 5.99 7.16 -8.92
CA TRP A 46 6.32 7.07 -7.48
C TRP A 46 6.68 8.44 -6.89
N GLY A 47 7.43 9.27 -7.63
CA GLY A 47 7.76 10.62 -7.20
C GLY A 47 6.53 11.50 -7.01
N GLU A 48 5.55 11.36 -7.91
CA GLU A 48 4.27 12.08 -7.84
C GLU A 48 3.46 11.63 -6.62
N VAL A 49 3.35 10.31 -6.40
CA VAL A 49 2.69 9.74 -5.22
C VAL A 49 3.32 10.24 -3.92
N CYS A 50 4.65 10.30 -3.82
CA CYS A 50 5.34 10.83 -2.64
C CYS A 50 5.02 12.31 -2.39
N VAL A 51 5.06 13.15 -3.44
CA VAL A 51 4.67 14.55 -3.32
C VAL A 51 3.25 14.67 -2.79
N GLN A 52 2.30 13.91 -3.36
CA GLN A 52 0.90 13.95 -2.98
C GLN A 52 0.65 13.45 -1.55
N ALA A 53 1.35 12.41 -1.11
CA ALA A 53 1.26 11.89 0.25
C ALA A 53 1.81 12.87 1.30
N GLN A 54 2.85 13.64 0.94
CA GLN A 54 3.51 14.58 1.85
C GLN A 54 2.79 15.93 2.01
N VAL A 55 1.85 16.27 1.12
CA VAL A 55 1.22 17.61 1.10
C VAL A 55 -0.19 17.62 1.72
N GLN A 56 -0.72 16.43 2.06
CA GLN A 56 -1.94 16.08 2.81
C GLN A 56 -3.28 16.76 2.44
N ASP A 57 -3.32 18.04 2.07
CA ASP A 57 -4.54 18.84 1.86
C ASP A 57 -4.72 19.39 0.42
N GLU A 58 -3.71 19.28 -0.46
CA GLU A 58 -3.81 19.69 -1.88
C GLU A 58 -3.51 18.52 -2.83
N HIS A 59 -4.41 17.53 -2.85
CA HIS A 59 -4.34 16.48 -3.85
C HIS A 59 -4.52 17.05 -5.27
N SER A 60 -3.66 16.64 -6.19
CA SER A 60 -3.81 17.00 -7.60
C SER A 60 -5.09 16.42 -8.17
N PHE A 61 -5.60 17.03 -9.25
CA PHE A 61 -6.76 16.52 -9.99
C PHE A 61 -6.59 15.04 -10.42
N PHE A 62 -5.34 14.59 -10.60
CA PHE A 62 -5.00 13.23 -11.04
C PHE A 62 -4.87 12.22 -9.89
N TRP A 63 -5.07 12.65 -8.63
CA TRP A 63 -4.95 11.78 -7.45
C TRP A 63 -5.76 10.49 -7.57
N ASN A 64 -7.00 10.58 -8.05
CA ASN A 64 -7.86 9.42 -8.21
C ASN A 64 -7.25 8.38 -9.16
N THR A 65 -6.58 8.81 -10.23
CA THR A 65 -5.96 7.86 -11.18
C THR A 65 -4.70 7.22 -10.61
N TYR A 66 -3.93 7.94 -9.78
CA TYR A 66 -2.84 7.32 -9.02
C TYR A 66 -3.38 6.31 -8.00
N ALA A 67 -4.46 6.65 -7.29
CA ALA A 67 -5.11 5.74 -6.34
C ALA A 67 -5.63 4.47 -7.02
N GLU A 68 -6.31 4.58 -8.17
CA GLU A 68 -6.79 3.45 -8.97
C GLU A 68 -5.63 2.56 -9.48
N THR A 69 -4.52 3.17 -9.90
CA THR A 69 -3.32 2.43 -10.33
C THR A 69 -2.70 1.66 -9.16
N ILE A 70 -2.62 2.31 -8.00
CA ILE A 70 -2.12 1.72 -6.76
C ILE A 70 -3.01 0.57 -6.29
N GLU A 71 -4.33 0.72 -6.39
CA GLU A 71 -5.32 -0.32 -6.07
C GLU A 71 -5.19 -1.51 -7.02
N SER A 72 -5.18 -1.26 -8.34
CA SER A 72 -5.06 -2.30 -9.37
C SER A 72 -3.78 -3.14 -9.24
N LEU A 73 -2.64 -2.51 -8.93
CA LEU A 73 -1.37 -3.22 -8.69
C LEU A 73 -1.48 -4.18 -7.50
N ARG A 74 -2.15 -3.75 -6.42
CA ARG A 74 -2.30 -4.57 -5.20
C ARG A 74 -3.29 -5.68 -5.36
N ASP A 75 -4.42 -5.43 -6.01
CA ASP A 75 -5.38 -6.48 -6.34
C ASP A 75 -4.67 -7.60 -7.09
N GLY A 76 -3.82 -7.24 -8.07
CA GLY A 76 -2.95 -8.16 -8.77
C GLY A 76 -2.02 -8.95 -7.82
N TYR A 77 -1.33 -8.28 -6.90
CA TYR A 77 -0.45 -8.96 -5.93
C TYR A 77 -1.22 -9.88 -4.98
N VAL A 78 -2.35 -9.44 -4.43
CA VAL A 78 -3.16 -10.20 -3.46
C VAL A 78 -3.79 -11.43 -4.10
N VAL A 79 -4.27 -11.33 -5.35
CA VAL A 79 -4.82 -12.47 -6.09
C VAL A 79 -3.78 -13.57 -6.34
N MET A 80 -2.51 -13.19 -6.48
CA MET A 80 -1.41 -14.12 -6.73
C MET A 80 -0.84 -14.78 -5.47
N LEU A 81 -1.25 -14.33 -4.28
CA LEU A 81 -0.85 -14.94 -3.02
C LEU A 81 -1.54 -16.29 -2.81
N ASP A 82 -0.81 -17.23 -2.23
CA ASP A 82 -1.40 -18.47 -1.75
C ASP A 82 -2.38 -18.22 -0.58
N PRO A 83 -3.29 -19.16 -0.29
CA PRO A 83 -4.28 -18.99 0.77
C PRO A 83 -3.69 -18.68 2.15
N ASP A 84 -2.55 -19.28 2.51
CA ASP A 84 -1.91 -19.06 3.82
C ASP A 84 -1.37 -17.64 3.94
N ALA A 85 -0.73 -17.13 2.87
CA ALA A 85 -0.25 -15.75 2.81
C ALA A 85 -1.40 -14.73 2.88
N ARG A 86 -2.53 -14.98 2.19
CA ARG A 86 -3.72 -14.12 2.30
C ARG A 86 -4.30 -14.16 3.71
N LEU A 87 -4.43 -15.34 4.31
CA LEU A 87 -4.90 -15.47 5.68
C LEU A 87 -4.00 -14.73 6.66
N ALA A 88 -2.67 -14.83 6.52
CA ALA A 88 -1.73 -14.12 7.38
C ALA A 88 -1.88 -12.60 7.29
N LEU A 89 -2.06 -12.05 6.08
CA LEU A 89 -2.30 -10.63 5.87
C LEU A 89 -3.67 -10.17 6.41
N TRP A 90 -4.71 -10.98 6.22
CA TRP A 90 -6.05 -10.68 6.73
C TRP A 90 -6.12 -10.80 8.26
N ALA A 91 -5.40 -11.75 8.85
CA ALA A 91 -5.36 -11.96 10.31
C ALA A 91 -4.84 -10.77 11.12
N VAL A 92 -4.21 -9.79 10.46
CA VAL A 92 -3.73 -8.54 11.07
C VAL A 92 -4.59 -7.32 10.69
N THR A 93 -5.73 -7.52 10.03
CA THR A 93 -6.82 -6.54 9.94
C THR A 93 -7.73 -6.66 11.15
N ASP A 94 -8.56 -5.65 11.41
CA ASP A 94 -9.50 -5.69 12.53
C ASP A 94 -10.54 -6.82 12.32
N GLU A 95 -11.13 -6.89 11.12
CA GLU A 95 -12.11 -7.92 10.74
C GLU A 95 -11.52 -9.35 10.81
N GLY A 96 -10.32 -9.56 10.26
CA GLY A 96 -9.70 -10.89 10.26
C GLY A 96 -9.24 -11.31 11.65
N TRP A 97 -8.82 -10.37 12.49
CA TRP A 97 -8.53 -10.64 13.89
C TRP A 97 -9.79 -11.05 14.65
N ASP A 98 -10.88 -10.31 14.50
CA ASP A 98 -12.15 -10.59 15.16
C ASP A 98 -12.70 -11.95 14.74
N TYR A 99 -12.68 -12.26 13.43
CA TYR A 99 -13.07 -13.56 12.91
C TYR A 99 -12.25 -14.70 13.52
N ILE A 100 -10.91 -14.61 13.47
CA ILE A 100 -10.02 -15.66 14.01
C ILE A 100 -10.23 -15.82 15.51
N TYR A 101 -10.44 -14.73 16.23
CA TYR A 101 -10.69 -14.77 17.66
C TYR A 101 -11.99 -15.54 17.96
N ASP A 102 -13.06 -15.27 17.23
CA ASP A 102 -14.36 -15.91 17.43
C ASP A 102 -14.36 -17.40 17.07
N HIS A 103 -13.57 -17.80 16.06
CA HIS A 103 -13.54 -19.18 15.54
C HIS A 103 -12.33 -20.00 16.02
N ARG A 104 -11.55 -19.49 17.00
CA ARG A 104 -10.28 -20.12 17.47
C ARG A 104 -10.39 -21.55 18.04
N ALA A 105 -11.59 -22.01 18.36
CA ALA A 105 -11.84 -23.34 18.90
C ALA A 105 -12.26 -24.35 17.81
N GLU A 106 -12.46 -23.88 16.58
CA GLU A 106 -12.86 -24.68 15.44
C GLU A 106 -11.63 -25.28 14.76
N ASP A 107 -11.78 -26.52 14.27
CA ASP A 107 -10.76 -27.21 13.49
C ASP A 107 -11.07 -27.00 11.99
N VAL A 108 -10.86 -25.76 11.54
CA VAL A 108 -11.10 -25.31 10.16
C VAL A 108 -9.77 -25.09 9.44
N GLY A 109 -9.69 -25.55 8.18
CA GLY A 109 -8.53 -25.30 7.33
C GLY A 109 -8.56 -23.90 6.72
N VAL A 110 -7.41 -23.43 6.22
CA VAL A 110 -7.31 -22.11 5.57
C VAL A 110 -8.27 -21.95 4.38
N GLY A 111 -8.60 -23.04 3.70
CA GLY A 111 -9.56 -23.04 2.58
C GLY A 111 -11.01 -22.77 2.99
N ASP A 112 -11.35 -22.92 4.26
CA ASP A 112 -12.71 -22.72 4.79
C ASP A 112 -12.90 -21.32 5.40
N VAL A 113 -11.82 -20.55 5.52
CA VAL A 113 -11.84 -19.19 6.09
C VAL A 113 -12.25 -18.19 4.99
N PRO A 114 -13.31 -17.37 5.20
CA PRO A 114 -13.78 -16.38 4.25
C PRO A 114 -12.88 -15.13 4.28
N VAL A 115 -11.64 -15.26 3.80
CA VAL A 115 -10.67 -14.17 3.77
C VAL A 115 -11.16 -13.04 2.86
N MET A 116 -11.29 -11.84 3.41
CA MET A 116 -11.71 -10.64 2.68
C MET A 116 -10.49 -9.96 2.06
N ALA A 117 -10.35 -10.05 0.73
CA ALA A 117 -9.22 -9.50 0.01
C ALA A 117 -9.22 -7.96 0.03
N GLU A 118 -10.40 -7.34 0.05
CA GLU A 118 -10.56 -5.88 0.05
C GLU A 118 -9.89 -5.26 1.29
N GLU A 119 -10.06 -5.87 2.46
CA GLU A 119 -9.45 -5.42 3.72
C GLU A 119 -7.91 -5.50 3.68
N ILE A 120 -7.37 -6.52 3.01
CA ILE A 120 -5.92 -6.65 2.79
C ILE A 120 -5.44 -5.52 1.89
N VAL A 121 -6.15 -5.24 0.80
CA VAL A 121 -5.81 -4.19 -0.16
C VAL A 121 -5.84 -2.81 0.50
N VAL A 122 -6.83 -2.51 1.34
CA VAL A 122 -6.91 -1.28 2.13
C VAL A 122 -5.72 -1.15 3.08
N LYS A 123 -5.41 -2.19 3.86
CA LYS A 123 -4.28 -2.16 4.79
C LYS A 123 -2.95 -1.95 4.06
N LEU A 124 -2.75 -2.63 2.93
CA LEU A 124 -1.59 -2.42 2.08
C LEU A 124 -1.58 -0.97 1.57
N LYS A 125 -2.74 -0.43 1.14
CA LYS A 125 -2.91 0.95 0.65
C LYS A 125 -2.27 1.95 1.61
N ASP A 126 -2.72 1.90 2.86
CA ASP A 126 -2.26 2.77 3.92
C ASP A 126 -0.75 2.64 4.16
N ALA A 127 -0.22 1.40 4.13
CA ALA A 127 1.19 1.15 4.34
C ALA A 127 2.10 1.76 3.24
N LEU A 128 1.69 1.68 1.97
CA LEU A 128 2.44 2.31 0.87
C LEU A 128 2.31 3.84 0.91
N LEU A 129 1.15 4.38 1.25
CA LEU A 129 0.96 5.82 1.37
C LEU A 129 1.79 6.38 2.54
N SER A 130 1.89 5.62 3.64
CA SER A 130 2.81 5.92 4.73
C SER A 130 4.26 5.89 4.25
N ALA A 131 4.66 4.85 3.49
CA ALA A 131 5.99 4.78 2.90
C ALA A 131 6.28 5.93 1.93
N ALA A 132 5.27 6.43 1.22
CA ALA A 132 5.37 7.59 0.32
C ALA A 132 5.52 8.90 1.12
N ALA A 133 4.77 9.05 2.21
CA ALA A 133 4.86 10.21 3.10
C ALA A 133 6.23 10.31 3.80
N ASP A 134 6.81 9.17 4.17
CA ASP A 134 8.11 9.08 4.83
C ASP A 134 9.30 9.07 3.86
N PHE A 135 9.06 9.19 2.55
CA PHE A 135 10.10 9.02 1.54
C PHE A 135 11.03 10.24 1.46
N GLY A 136 12.16 10.15 2.17
CA GLY A 136 13.20 11.17 2.17
C GLY A 136 13.95 11.28 0.83
N ASN A 137 13.53 12.20 -0.05
CA ASN A 137 14.20 12.46 -1.32
C ASN A 137 14.42 13.96 -1.58
N PRO A 138 15.68 14.43 -1.77
CA PRO A 138 15.96 15.84 -2.04
C PRO A 138 15.25 16.43 -3.25
N ARG A 139 14.95 15.62 -4.28
CA ARG A 139 14.22 16.10 -5.47
C ARG A 139 12.76 16.38 -5.15
N ILE A 140 12.11 15.51 -4.37
CA ILE A 140 10.73 15.69 -3.91
C ILE A 140 10.64 16.90 -2.97
N ALA A 141 11.55 17.00 -1.99
CA ALA A 141 11.60 18.15 -1.09
C ALA A 141 11.77 19.47 -1.85
N LYS A 142 12.66 19.50 -2.85
CA LYS A 142 12.89 20.65 -3.72
C LYS A 142 11.67 20.96 -4.60
N PHE A 143 10.95 19.94 -5.07
CA PHE A 143 9.72 20.11 -5.84
C PHE A 143 8.63 20.77 -4.99
N ILE A 144 8.37 20.25 -3.79
CA ILE A 144 7.39 20.78 -2.83
C ILE A 144 7.73 22.24 -2.47
N ALA A 145 8.98 22.53 -2.11
CA ALA A 145 9.42 23.87 -1.76
C ALA A 145 9.23 24.91 -2.88
N ARG A 146 9.28 24.48 -4.15
CA ARG A 146 9.15 25.37 -5.32
C ARG A 146 7.71 25.62 -5.74
N HIS A 147 6.83 24.63 -5.62
CA HIS A 147 5.50 24.68 -6.23
C HIS A 147 4.36 24.84 -5.22
N ILE A 148 4.63 24.56 -3.94
CA ILE A 148 3.59 24.51 -2.90
C ILE A 148 3.81 25.62 -1.87
N VAL A 149 5.05 25.83 -1.41
CA VAL A 149 5.37 26.92 -0.45
C VAL A 149 5.37 28.30 -1.12
N ALA A 150 5.60 28.39 -2.44
CA ALA A 150 5.67 29.66 -3.16
C ALA A 150 4.29 30.28 -3.50
N LYS A 151 3.19 29.74 -2.97
CA LYS A 151 1.83 30.25 -3.16
C LYS A 151 1.35 31.22 -2.06
N GLU A 152 2.18 31.55 -1.07
CA GLU A 152 1.95 32.63 -0.09
C GLU A 152 2.58 33.96 -0.52
#